data_AF-A0A537SIC8-F1
#
_entry.id   AF-A0A537SIC8-F1
#
_cell.length_a   1.000
_cell.length_b   1.000
_cell.length_c   1.000
_cell.angle_alpha   90.00
_cell.angle_beta   90.00
_cell.angle_gamma   90.00
#
_symmetry.space_group_name_H-M   'P 1'
#
loop_
_entity.id
_entity.type
_entity.pdbx_description
1 polymer ?
#
loop_
_entity_poly.entity_id
_entity_poly.type
_entity_poly.pdbx_seq_one_letter_code
_entity_poly.pdbx_strand_id
1 'polypeptide(L)'
;MLWFNEGFTFRNFLVDAITIFVFVVTIWLLFTVFMDLFRRHDISGWGKAFWVIGLLIFPLLAVLAYLITQGHGMAERNTQQVQQTRDELRRVVGFSAADEIEKLDRLKKAGTITDAEFSRLRAKLVQ
;
A
#
# COMPACT_ATOMS: atom_id res chain seq x y z
N MET A 1 5.32 -50.29 -1.82
CA MET A 1 6.70 -49.84 -1.57
C MET A 1 7.35 -49.52 -2.91
N LEU A 2 6.94 -48.42 -3.56
CA LEU A 2 7.26 -48.08 -4.96
C LEU A 2 7.98 -46.72 -5.11
N TRP A 3 8.51 -46.16 -4.02
CA TRP A 3 8.91 -44.74 -3.97
C TRP A 3 10.37 -44.47 -3.57
N PHE A 4 11.21 -45.50 -3.39
CA PHE A 4 12.55 -45.33 -2.82
C PHE A 4 13.72 -45.84 -3.68
N ASN A 5 13.48 -46.20 -4.95
CA ASN A 5 14.54 -46.75 -5.81
C ASN A 5 15.04 -45.78 -6.90
N GLU A 6 14.77 -44.48 -6.74
CA GLU A 6 15.33 -43.44 -7.60
C GLU A 6 16.76 -43.12 -7.12
N GLY A 7 17.77 -43.46 -7.92
CA GLY A 7 19.16 -43.13 -7.61
C GLY A 7 19.39 -41.61 -7.53
N PHE A 8 20.42 -41.19 -6.79
CA PHE A 8 20.82 -39.78 -6.72
C PHE A 8 21.34 -39.34 -8.09
N THR A 9 20.45 -38.75 -8.90
CA THR A 9 20.78 -38.16 -10.19
C THR A 9 20.60 -36.65 -10.11
N PHE A 10 21.38 -35.89 -10.90
CA PHE A 10 21.28 -34.43 -10.92
C PHE A 10 19.86 -33.93 -11.22
N ARG A 11 19.13 -34.62 -12.12
CA ARG A 11 17.74 -34.33 -12.42
C ARG A 11 16.83 -34.49 -11.19
N ASN A 12 16.96 -35.61 -10.47
CA ASN A 12 16.14 -35.87 -9.28
C ASN A 12 16.46 -34.84 -8.19
N PHE A 13 17.73 -34.52 -7.97
CA PHE A 13 18.14 -33.45 -7.05
C PHE A 13 17.49 -32.09 -7.39
N LEU A 14 17.50 -31.68 -8.67
CA LEU A 14 16.86 -30.44 -9.09
C LEU A 14 15.35 -30.44 -8.86
N VAL A 15 14.67 -31.54 -9.23
CA VAL A 15 13.22 -31.68 -9.03
C VAL A 15 12.86 -31.65 -7.55
N ASP A 16 13.64 -32.33 -6.71
CA ASP A 16 13.46 -32.34 -5.25
C ASP A 16 13.67 -30.94 -4.66
N ALA A 17 14.74 -30.24 -5.07
CA ALA A 17 15.02 -28.88 -4.63
C ALA A 17 13.90 -27.90 -5.01
N ILE A 18 13.40 -27.96 -6.25
CA ILE A 18 12.26 -27.16 -6.70
C ILE A 18 10.99 -27.52 -5.93
N THR A 19 10.75 -28.81 -5.70
CA THR A 19 9.57 -29.29 -4.98
C THR A 19 9.56 -28.77 -3.54
N ILE A 20 10.69 -28.84 -2.84
CA ILE A 20 10.84 -28.31 -1.48
C ILE A 20 10.67 -26.78 -1.49
N PHE A 21 11.29 -26.08 -2.45
CA PHE A 21 11.14 -24.64 -2.58
C PHE A 21 9.67 -24.23 -2.77
N VAL A 22 8.96 -24.86 -3.72
CA VAL A 22 7.54 -24.61 -3.97
C VAL A 22 6.70 -24.95 -2.74
N PHE A 23 7.01 -26.04 -2.04
CA PHE A 23 6.33 -26.40 -0.80
C PHE A 23 6.49 -25.32 0.28
N VAL A 24 7.72 -24.87 0.54
CA VAL A 24 8.00 -23.81 1.52
C VAL A 24 7.29 -22.50 1.15
N VAL A 25 7.37 -22.08 -0.12
CA VAL A 25 6.68 -20.88 -0.62
C VAL A 25 5.17 -21.01 -0.47
N THR A 26 4.61 -22.19 -0.76
CA THR A 26 3.17 -22.44 -0.63
C THR A 26 2.72 -22.30 0.82
N ILE A 27 3.45 -22.91 1.77
CA ILE A 27 3.14 -22.78 3.20
C ILE A 27 3.28 -21.33 3.67
N TRP A 28 4.34 -20.64 3.24
CA TRP A 28 4.55 -19.22 3.57
C TRP A 28 3.41 -18.33 3.05
N LEU A 29 2.95 -18.56 1.81
CA LEU A 29 1.81 -17.86 1.23
C LEU A 29 0.50 -18.18 1.96
N LEU A 30 0.27 -19.44 2.36
CA LEU A 30 -0.89 -19.82 3.15
C LEU A 30 -0.95 -19.04 4.46
N PHE A 31 0.14 -18.97 5.21
CA PHE A 31 0.18 -18.18 6.45
C PHE A 31 -0.04 -16.69 6.19
N THR A 32 0.57 -16.15 5.14
CA THR A 32 0.42 -14.73 4.77
C THR A 32 -1.03 -14.39 4.45
N VAL A 33 -1.69 -15.20 3.61
CA VAL A 33 -3.10 -15.04 3.25
C VAL A 33 -4.01 -15.24 4.45
N PHE A 34 -3.73 -16.25 5.28
CA PHE A 34 -4.49 -16.50 6.50
C PHE A 34 -4.43 -15.27 7.43
N MET A 35 -3.23 -14.73 7.70
CA MET A 35 -3.09 -13.54 8.53
C MET A 35 -3.80 -12.32 7.94
N ASP A 36 -3.72 -12.08 6.62
CA ASP A 36 -4.46 -11.00 5.95
C ASP A 36 -5.98 -11.16 6.09
N LEU A 37 -6.49 -12.39 5.88
CA LEU A 37 -7.91 -12.72 6.02
C LEU A 37 -8.43 -12.43 7.43
N PHE A 38 -7.66 -12.73 8.47
CA PHE A 38 -8.09 -12.43 9.83
C PHE A 38 -8.01 -10.95 10.17
N ARG A 39 -7.01 -10.23 9.63
CA ARG A 39 -6.85 -8.77 9.78
C ARG A 39 -7.96 -7.96 9.12
N ARG A 40 -8.59 -8.50 8.08
CA ARG A 40 -9.73 -7.90 7.39
C ARG A 40 -10.98 -7.93 8.25
N HIS A 41 -11.52 -6.74 8.53
CA HIS A 41 -12.75 -6.54 9.31
C HIS A 41 -14.01 -6.44 8.44
N ASP A 42 -13.82 -6.33 7.12
CA ASP A 42 -14.86 -6.27 6.08
C ASP A 42 -15.46 -7.65 5.74
N ILE A 43 -14.78 -8.74 6.12
CA ILE A 43 -15.23 -10.11 5.83
C ILE A 43 -15.89 -10.71 7.09
N SER A 44 -17.13 -11.21 6.93
CA SER A 44 -17.87 -11.88 8.01
C SER A 44 -17.17 -13.17 8.46
N GLY A 45 -17.42 -13.60 9.71
CA GLY A 45 -16.80 -14.82 10.25
C GLY A 45 -17.06 -16.08 9.40
N TRP A 46 -18.27 -16.20 8.84
CA TRP A 46 -18.63 -17.27 7.91
C TRP A 46 -17.85 -17.20 6.59
N GLY A 47 -17.61 -16.00 6.07
CA GLY A 47 -16.75 -15.79 4.90
C GLY A 47 -15.32 -16.22 5.16
N LYS A 48 -14.78 -15.93 6.35
CA LYS A 48 -13.45 -16.40 6.76
C LYS A 48 -13.38 -17.93 6.81
N ALA A 49 -14.40 -18.58 7.38
CA ALA A 49 -14.45 -20.05 7.45
C ALA A 49 -14.40 -20.71 6.06
N PHE A 50 -15.16 -20.18 5.09
CA PHE A 50 -15.15 -20.69 3.71
C PHE A 50 -13.77 -20.57 3.06
N TRP A 51 -13.10 -19.43 3.24
CA TRP A 51 -11.73 -19.23 2.75
C TRP A 51 -10.74 -20.20 3.37
N VAL A 52 -10.83 -20.46 4.68
CA VAL A 52 -9.96 -21.41 5.37
C VAL A 52 -10.14 -22.82 4.83
N ILE A 53 -11.39 -23.26 4.59
CA ILE A 53 -11.66 -24.57 3.98
C ILE A 53 -11.07 -24.64 2.58
N GLY A 54 -11.25 -23.60 1.76
CA GLY A 54 -10.65 -23.52 0.42
C GLY A 54 -9.12 -23.63 0.44
N LEU A 55 -8.47 -22.92 1.37
CA LEU A 55 -7.02 -22.94 1.56
C LEU A 55 -6.50 -24.32 1.97
N LEU A 56 -7.28 -25.08 2.74
CA LEU A 56 -6.89 -26.43 3.19
C LEU A 56 -6.99 -27.46 2.05
N ILE A 57 -8.05 -27.41 1.25
CA ILE A 57 -8.30 -28.42 0.19
C ILE A 57 -7.50 -28.09 -1.08
N PHE A 58 -7.42 -26.82 -1.46
CA PHE A 58 -6.80 -26.37 -2.70
C PHE A 58 -5.86 -25.19 -2.45
N PRO A 59 -4.70 -25.39 -1.78
CA PRO A 59 -3.87 -24.29 -1.29
C PRO A 59 -3.42 -23.33 -2.40
N LEU A 60 -2.95 -23.86 -3.52
CA LEU A 60 -2.49 -23.03 -4.64
C LEU A 60 -3.63 -22.22 -5.27
N LEU A 61 -4.78 -22.86 -5.54
CA LEU A 61 -5.93 -22.20 -6.15
C LEU A 61 -6.58 -21.20 -5.20
N ALA A 62 -6.67 -21.52 -3.92
CA ALA A 62 -7.26 -20.65 -2.92
C ALA A 62 -6.41 -19.40 -2.68
N VAL A 63 -5.09 -19.53 -2.64
CA VAL A 63 -4.18 -18.36 -2.56
C VAL A 63 -4.35 -17.47 -3.80
N LEU A 64 -4.41 -18.04 -5.01
CA LEU A 64 -4.62 -17.26 -6.23
C LEU A 64 -5.99 -16.59 -6.27
N ALA A 65 -7.06 -17.33 -5.94
CA ALA A 65 -8.41 -16.80 -5.86
C ALA A 65 -8.51 -15.67 -4.82
N TYR A 66 -7.84 -15.82 -3.68
CA TYR A 66 -7.76 -14.79 -2.65
C TYR A 66 -7.07 -13.54 -3.20
N LEU A 67 -5.91 -13.67 -3.83
CA LEU A 67 -5.19 -12.53 -4.40
C LEU A 67 -6.01 -11.81 -5.49
N ILE A 68 -6.74 -12.53 -6.34
CA ILE A 68 -7.58 -11.91 -7.38
C ILE A 68 -8.77 -11.17 -6.77
N THR A 69 -9.50 -11.83 -5.86
CA THR A 69 -10.73 -11.27 -5.30
C THR A 69 -10.47 -10.20 -4.24
N GLN A 70 -9.37 -10.32 -3.50
CA GLN A 70 -9.05 -9.49 -2.34
C GLN A 70 -7.82 -8.60 -2.54
N GLY A 71 -7.07 -8.74 -3.63
CA GLY A 71 -5.88 -7.93 -3.95
C GLY A 71 -6.15 -6.48 -4.34
N HIS A 72 -7.43 -6.11 -4.55
CA HIS A 72 -7.83 -4.77 -5.00
C HIS A 72 -7.47 -3.63 -4.04
N GLY A 73 -7.15 -3.93 -2.78
CA GLY A 73 -6.83 -2.91 -1.77
C GLY A 73 -5.48 -2.19 -1.91
N MET A 74 -4.63 -2.54 -2.89
CA MET A 74 -3.31 -1.91 -3.09
C MET A 74 -3.35 -0.76 -4.10
N ALA A 75 -4.14 -0.87 -5.17
CA ALA A 75 -4.23 0.16 -6.21
C ALA A 75 -5.08 1.37 -5.75
N GLU A 76 -6.14 1.10 -5.00
CA GLU A 76 -7.15 2.10 -4.65
C GLU A 76 -6.77 2.93 -3.41
N ARG A 77 -5.96 2.36 -2.51
CA ARG A 77 -5.45 3.10 -1.34
C ARG A 77 -4.36 4.09 -1.71
N ASN A 78 -3.56 3.80 -2.74
CA ASN A 78 -2.48 4.69 -3.15
C ASN A 78 -3.02 6.00 -3.74
N THR A 79 -4.18 5.97 -4.42
CA THR A 79 -4.81 7.18 -4.95
C THR A 79 -5.52 7.99 -3.86
N GLN A 80 -6.26 7.33 -2.96
CA GLN A 80 -6.97 8.02 -1.87
C GLN A 80 -6.02 8.64 -0.85
N GLN A 81 -4.93 7.95 -0.50
CA GLN A 81 -3.96 8.46 0.47
C GLN A 81 -3.14 9.63 -0.12
N VAL A 82 -2.78 9.56 -1.42
CA VAL A 82 -2.15 10.69 -2.13
C VAL A 82 -3.09 11.89 -2.24
N GLN A 83 -4.39 11.68 -2.45
CA GLN A 83 -5.38 12.77 -2.48
C GLN A 83 -5.54 13.44 -1.11
N GLN A 84 -5.67 12.66 -0.04
CA GLN A 84 -5.78 13.18 1.33
C GLN A 84 -4.53 13.98 1.74
N THR A 85 -3.34 13.47 1.44
CA THR A 85 -2.09 14.20 1.70
C THR A 85 -1.98 15.49 0.89
N ARG A 86 -2.43 15.49 -0.38
CA ARG A 86 -2.45 16.72 -1.21
C ARG A 86 -3.41 17.77 -0.67
N ASP A 87 -4.59 17.37 -0.20
CA ASP A 87 -5.58 18.30 0.34
C ASP A 87 -5.14 18.92 1.67
N GLU A 88 -4.49 18.15 2.55
CA GLU A 88 -3.88 18.68 3.78
C GLU A 88 -2.75 19.66 3.48
N LEU A 89 -1.83 19.30 2.58
CA LEU A 89 -0.76 20.20 2.12
C LEU A 89 -1.31 21.50 1.56
N ARG A 90 -2.37 21.44 0.73
CA ARG A 90 -2.98 22.64 0.14
C ARG A 90 -3.63 23.54 1.19
N ARG A 91 -4.23 22.98 2.24
CA ARG A 91 -4.80 23.76 3.36
C ARG A 91 -3.72 24.43 4.19
N VAL A 92 -2.66 23.71 4.54
CA VAL A 92 -1.55 24.24 5.36
C VAL A 92 -0.81 25.36 4.59
N VAL A 93 -0.52 25.15 3.31
CA VAL A 93 0.12 26.16 2.46
C VAL A 93 -0.80 27.38 2.27
N GLY A 94 -2.10 27.17 2.08
CA GLY A 94 -3.08 28.26 1.96
C GLY A 94 -3.18 29.14 3.21
N PHE A 95 -3.11 28.53 4.41
CA PHE A 95 -3.10 29.27 5.67
C PHE A 95 -1.78 30.06 5.84
N SER A 96 -0.64 29.43 5.53
CA SER A 96 0.67 30.07 5.57
C SER A 96 0.78 31.27 4.62
N ALA A 97 0.21 31.18 3.43
CA ALA A 97 0.21 32.27 2.46
C ALA A 97 -0.63 33.47 2.95
N ALA A 98 -1.77 33.21 3.62
CA ALA A 98 -2.59 34.27 4.20
C ALA A 98 -1.86 35.01 5.33
N ASP A 99 -1.20 34.28 6.23
CA ASP A 99 -0.41 34.86 7.33
C ASP A 99 0.78 35.68 6.82
N GLU A 100 1.47 35.22 5.77
CA GLU A 100 2.57 35.97 5.16
C GLU A 100 2.10 37.24 4.43
N ILE A 101 0.92 37.21 3.79
CA ILE A 101 0.31 38.40 3.19
C ILE A 101 -0.06 39.43 4.26
N GLU A 102 -0.58 39.00 5.42
CA GLU A 102 -0.87 39.91 6.53
C GLU A 102 0.42 40.57 7.06
N LYS A 103 1.51 39.80 7.18
CA LYS A 103 2.81 40.33 7.60
C LYS A 103 3.37 41.33 6.59
N LEU A 104 3.24 41.06 5.29
CA LEU A 104 3.61 41.99 4.23
C LEU A 104 2.81 43.30 4.28
N ASP A 105 1.51 43.24 4.56
CA ASP A 105 0.66 44.43 4.69
C ASP A 105 1.08 45.30 5.89
N ARG A 106 1.47 44.68 7.01
CA ARG A 106 2.03 45.40 8.17
C ARG A 106 3.35 46.10 7.83
N LEU A 107 4.25 45.44 7.10
CA LEU A 107 5.52 46.03 6.67
C LEU A 107 5.33 47.21 5.72
N LYS A 108 4.35 47.12 4.82
CA LYS A 108 3.95 48.23 3.94
C LYS A 108 3.40 49.41 4.75
N LYS A 109 2.49 49.15 5.69
CA LYS A 109 1.91 50.18 6.57
C LYS A 109 2.96 50.86 7.47
N ALA A 110 3.98 50.12 7.89
CA ALA A 110 5.12 50.65 8.63
C ALA A 110 6.09 51.47 7.77
N GLY A 111 5.90 51.52 6.46
CA GLY A 111 6.77 52.24 5.53
C GLY A 111 8.13 51.57 5.31
N THR A 112 8.32 50.33 5.76
CA THR A 112 9.59 49.60 5.63
C THR A 112 9.82 49.08 4.20
N ILE A 113 8.75 48.91 3.42
CA ILE A 113 8.79 48.46 2.02
C ILE A 113 7.94 49.35 1.13
N THR A 114 8.34 49.48 -0.14
CA THR A 114 7.63 50.27 -1.15
C THR A 114 6.46 49.50 -1.78
N ASP A 115 5.53 50.20 -2.44
CA ASP A 115 4.40 49.59 -3.14
C ASP A 115 4.81 48.60 -4.24
N ALA A 116 5.92 48.89 -4.92
CA ALA A 116 6.49 48.03 -5.95
C ALA A 116 7.03 46.72 -5.33
N GLU A 117 7.72 46.81 -4.19
CA GLU A 117 8.25 45.65 -3.46
C GLU A 117 7.13 44.79 -2.87
N PHE A 118 6.11 45.42 -2.28
CA PHE A 118 4.92 44.72 -1.78
C PHE A 118 4.23 43.92 -2.88
N SER A 119 4.00 44.54 -4.04
CA SER A 119 3.32 43.90 -5.17
C SER A 119 4.10 42.70 -5.70
N ARG A 120 5.43 42.83 -5.79
CA ARG A 120 6.33 41.75 -6.22
C ARG A 120 6.36 40.57 -5.25
N LEU A 121 6.40 40.85 -3.94
CA LEU A 121 6.43 39.80 -2.91
C LEU A 121 5.08 39.09 -2.79
N ARG A 122 3.97 39.84 -2.83
CA ARG A 122 2.62 39.26 -2.84
C ARG A 122 2.38 38.35 -4.04
N ALA A 123 2.83 38.75 -5.23
CA ALA A 123 2.71 37.92 -6.43
C ALA A 123 3.41 36.56 -6.28
N LYS A 124 4.53 36.51 -5.55
CA LYS A 124 5.30 35.28 -5.30
C LYS A 124 4.62 34.32 -4.31
N LEU A 125 3.72 34.80 -3.46
CA LEU A 125 3.02 34.01 -2.44
C LEU A 125 1.68 33.43 -2.91
N VAL A 126 1.12 33.98 -3.98
CA VAL A 126 -0.18 33.57 -4.54
C VAL A 126 -0.01 32.66 -5.77
N GLN A 127 1.22 32.52 -6.26
CA GLN A 127 1.60 31.71 -7.42
C GLN A 127 1.88 30.26 -7.03
#